data_AF-A0A938B3J2-F1
#
_entry.id   AF-A0A938B3J2-F1
#
_cell.length_a   1.000
_cell.length_b   1.000
_cell.length_c   1.000
_cell.angle_alpha   90.00
_cell.angle_beta   90.00
_cell.angle_gamma   90.00
#
_symmetry.space_group_name_H-M   'P 1'
#
loop_
_entity.id
_entity.type
_entity.pdbx_description
1 polymer ?
#
loop_
_entity_poly.entity_id
_entity_poly.type
_entity_poly.pdbx_seq_one_letter_code
_entity_poly.pdbx_strand_id
1 'polypeptide(L)'
;MKHIACLVGIAGITFIFFLLAFYVEKNIALYNMVVPHAGVQLDQWLDSFWHWAIVGIIISGVASLFWYILGQWVFKINRWEKSGKRGIWLCFILLPVVAIILEWIFTKKAQAGAWPAYLFYALNGLLCYYLATALCSPSSFKYTPLLASRVWRRAW
;
A
#
# COMPACT_ATOMS: atom_id res chain seq x y z
N MET A 1 -15.58 -17.27 -10.78
CA MET A 1 -14.52 -17.71 -9.83
C MET A 1 -13.29 -16.79 -9.79
N LYS A 2 -12.67 -16.43 -10.93
CA LYS A 2 -11.45 -15.57 -10.95
C LYS A 2 -11.60 -14.22 -10.21
N HIS A 3 -12.76 -13.57 -10.30
CA HIS A 3 -12.99 -12.29 -9.63
C HIS A 3 -13.04 -12.39 -8.10
N ILE A 4 -13.74 -13.41 -7.59
CA ILE A 4 -13.83 -13.68 -6.16
C ILE A 4 -12.43 -13.95 -5.59
N ALA A 5 -11.61 -14.75 -6.30
CA ALA A 5 -10.24 -15.03 -5.89
C ALA A 5 -9.37 -13.77 -5.82
N CYS A 6 -9.54 -12.81 -6.73
CA CYS A 6 -8.79 -11.54 -6.71
C CYS A 6 -9.24 -10.63 -5.56
N LEU A 7 -10.56 -10.56 -5.29
CA LEU A 7 -11.10 -9.79 -4.17
C LEU A 7 -10.60 -10.35 -2.83
N VAL A 8 -10.67 -11.68 -2.67
CA VAL A 8 -10.12 -12.38 -1.50
C VAL A 8 -8.61 -12.20 -1.42
N GLY A 9 -7.90 -12.20 -2.55
CA GLY A 9 -6.46 -11.94 -2.60
C GLY A 9 -6.08 -10.55 -2.12
N ILE A 10 -6.80 -9.51 -2.56
CA ILE A 10 -6.60 -8.12 -2.07
C ILE A 10 -6.86 -8.06 -0.56
N ALA A 11 -8.00 -8.59 -0.10
CA ALA A 11 -8.33 -8.61 1.32
C ALA A 11 -7.29 -9.38 2.16
N GLY A 12 -6.82 -10.52 1.66
CA GLY A 12 -5.78 -11.34 2.29
C GLY A 12 -4.44 -10.61 2.39
N ILE A 13 -4.03 -9.90 1.34
CA ILE A 13 -2.81 -9.08 1.37
C ILE A 13 -2.97 -7.94 2.36
N THR A 14 -4.07 -7.20 2.33
CA THR A 14 -4.35 -6.15 3.32
C THR A 14 -4.32 -6.70 4.75
N PHE A 15 -4.86 -7.90 4.97
CA PHE A 15 -4.83 -8.57 6.28
C PHE A 15 -3.41 -8.99 6.71
N ILE A 16 -2.57 -9.47 5.79
CA ILE A 16 -1.15 -9.78 6.08
C ILE A 16 -0.41 -8.52 6.53
N PHE A 17 -0.62 -7.38 5.85
CA PHE A 17 -0.01 -6.11 6.22
C PHE A 17 -0.53 -5.57 7.55
N PHE A 18 -1.81 -5.81 7.87
CA PHE A 18 -2.36 -5.56 9.19
C PHE A 18 -1.67 -6.39 10.28
N LEU A 19 -1.47 -7.70 10.06
CA LEU A 19 -0.75 -8.56 11.00
C LEU A 19 0.71 -8.11 11.16
N LEU A 20 1.35 -7.63 10.09
CA LEU A 20 2.70 -7.09 10.15
C LEU A 20 2.77 -5.83 11.03
N ALA A 21 1.82 -4.91 10.89
CA ALA A 21 1.73 -3.71 11.74
C ALA A 21 1.52 -4.09 13.21
N PHE A 22 0.61 -5.04 13.49
CA PHE A 22 0.38 -5.55 14.83
C PHE A 22 1.64 -6.23 15.41
N TYR A 23 2.36 -7.01 14.60
CA TYR A 23 3.60 -7.65 15.03
C TYR A 23 4.69 -6.61 15.37
N VAL A 24 4.82 -5.54 14.58
CA VAL A 24 5.81 -4.48 14.79
C VAL A 24 5.50 -3.62 16.01
N GLU A 25 4.22 -3.31 16.24
CA GLU A 25 3.76 -2.64 17.47
C GLU A 25 4.08 -3.50 18.71
N LYS A 26 3.74 -4.80 18.66
CA LYS A 26 3.90 -5.73 19.79
C LYS A 26 5.34 -6.14 20.08
N ASN A 27 6.15 -6.36 19.03
CA ASN A 27 7.53 -6.78 19.18
C ASN A 27 8.46 -5.59 19.10
N ILE A 28 8.71 -4.95 20.25
CA ILE A 28 9.95 -4.34 20.81
C ILE A 28 10.83 -3.43 19.91
N ALA A 29 10.83 -3.59 18.58
CA ALA A 29 11.64 -2.84 17.63
C ALA A 29 11.46 -1.33 17.79
N LEU A 30 10.23 -0.86 18.06
CA LEU A 30 9.99 0.56 18.34
C LEU A 30 10.14 0.91 19.82
N TYR A 31 9.83 -0.01 20.72
CA TYR A 31 9.86 0.22 22.17
C TYR A 31 11.25 0.64 22.68
N ASN A 32 12.32 0.04 22.12
CA ASN A 32 13.69 0.36 22.51
C ASN A 32 14.36 1.43 21.64
N MET A 33 13.73 1.84 20.54
CA MET A 33 14.33 2.78 19.58
C MET A 33 13.75 4.19 19.67
N VAL A 34 12.49 4.33 20.09
CA VAL A 34 11.78 5.60 20.07
C VAL A 34 11.87 6.28 21.43
N VAL A 35 12.26 7.55 21.40
CA VAL A 35 12.15 8.44 22.57
C VAL A 35 11.03 9.44 22.28
N PRO A 36 9.86 9.34 22.94
CA PRO A 36 8.75 10.27 22.76
C PRO A 36 9.13 11.71 23.16
N HIS A 37 8.40 12.70 22.64
CA HIS A 37 8.56 14.08 23.08
C HIS A 37 8.08 14.29 24.52
N ALA A 38 8.58 15.34 25.19
CA ALA A 38 8.15 15.69 26.55
C ALA A 38 6.62 15.82 26.62
N GLY A 39 6.00 15.12 27.59
CA GLY A 39 4.54 15.08 27.76
C GLY A 39 3.82 13.96 27.02
N VAL A 40 4.51 13.11 26.27
CA VAL A 40 3.94 11.91 25.62
C VAL A 40 4.54 10.65 26.24
N GLN A 41 3.67 9.74 26.70
CA GLN A 41 4.11 8.40 27.14
C GLN A 41 4.40 7.51 25.93
N LEU A 42 5.34 6.57 26.06
CA LEU A 42 5.72 5.66 24.97
C LEU A 42 4.53 4.85 24.47
N ASP A 43 3.70 4.31 25.36
CA ASP A 43 2.50 3.54 25.00
C ASP A 43 1.54 4.38 24.16
N GLN A 44 1.32 5.64 24.55
CA GLN A 44 0.48 6.55 23.78
C GLN A 44 1.05 6.88 22.39
N TRP A 45 2.37 6.86 22.24
CA TRP A 45 3.03 7.04 20.96
C TRP A 45 2.86 5.79 20.09
N LEU A 46 3.02 4.60 20.67
CA LEU A 46 2.82 3.31 20.00
C LEU A 46 1.37 3.12 19.55
N ASP A 47 0.39 3.44 20.41
CA ASP A 47 -1.03 3.42 20.07
C ASP A 47 -1.33 4.37 18.90
N SER A 48 -0.75 5.58 18.94
CA SER A 48 -0.88 6.54 17.85
C SER A 48 -0.26 6.00 16.57
N PHE A 49 0.92 5.37 16.66
CA PHE A 49 1.59 4.78 15.52
C PHE A 49 0.75 3.66 14.89
N TRP A 50 0.26 2.75 15.71
CA TRP A 50 -0.55 1.62 15.27
C TRP A 50 -1.86 2.08 14.62
N HIS A 51 -2.54 3.05 15.23
CA HIS A 51 -3.76 3.63 14.69
C HIS A 51 -3.54 4.17 13.27
N TRP A 52 -2.50 4.98 13.08
CA TRP A 52 -2.19 5.56 11.77
C TRP A 52 -1.67 4.52 10.76
N ALA A 53 -0.89 3.53 11.21
CA ALA A 53 -0.47 2.41 10.37
C ALA A 53 -1.68 1.67 9.77
N ILE A 54 -2.71 1.41 10.59
CA ILE A 54 -3.93 0.75 10.15
C ILE A 54 -4.69 1.60 9.15
N VAL A 55 -4.83 2.90 9.42
CA VAL A 55 -5.48 3.83 8.48
C VAL A 55 -4.79 3.78 7.12
N GLY A 56 -3.45 3.80 7.11
CA GLY A 56 -2.64 3.64 5.89
C GLY A 56 -2.92 2.35 5.13
N ILE A 57 -2.89 1.22 5.83
CA ILE A 57 -3.18 -0.11 5.25
C ILE A 57 -4.58 -0.15 4.65
N ILE A 58 -5.58 0.40 5.34
CA ILE A 58 -6.97 0.46 4.86
C ILE A 58 -7.05 1.29 3.58
N ILE A 59 -6.42 2.48 3.55
CA ILE A 59 -6.39 3.33 2.36
C ILE A 59 -5.72 2.59 1.19
N SER A 60 -4.58 1.92 1.41
CA SER A 60 -3.90 1.11 0.39
C SER A 60 -4.76 -0.04 -0.13
N GLY A 61 -5.46 -0.75 0.76
CA GLY A 61 -6.38 -1.83 0.39
C GLY A 61 -7.57 -1.34 -0.42
N VAL A 62 -8.18 -0.23 0.01
CA VAL A 62 -9.31 0.42 -0.69
C VAL A 62 -8.86 0.95 -2.06
N ALA A 63 -7.69 1.59 -2.16
CA ALA A 63 -7.12 2.04 -3.43
C ALA A 63 -6.88 0.87 -4.40
N SER A 64 -6.39 -0.25 -3.88
CA SER A 64 -6.18 -1.49 -4.65
C SER A 64 -7.49 -2.09 -5.14
N LEU A 65 -8.52 -2.07 -4.30
CA LEU A 65 -9.86 -2.54 -4.64
C LEU A 65 -10.50 -1.66 -5.72
N PHE A 66 -10.41 -0.34 -5.58
CA PHE A 66 -10.90 0.59 -6.60
C PHE A 66 -10.20 0.40 -7.93
N TRP A 67 -8.86 0.26 -7.92
CA TRP A 67 -8.12 -0.03 -9.13
C TRP A 67 -8.59 -1.33 -9.79
N TYR A 68 -8.79 -2.39 -8.99
CA TYR A 68 -9.29 -3.66 -9.49
C TYR A 68 -10.66 -3.53 -10.14
N ILE A 69 -11.61 -2.88 -9.46
CA ILE A 69 -12.97 -2.63 -9.94
C ILE A 69 -12.95 -1.84 -11.24
N LEU A 70 -12.20 -0.73 -11.29
CA LEU A 70 -12.10 0.10 -12.49
C LEU A 70 -11.44 -0.65 -13.65
N GLY A 71 -10.35 -1.38 -13.38
CA GLY A 71 -9.64 -2.16 -14.39
C GLY A 71 -10.50 -3.26 -15.00
N GLN A 72 -11.29 -3.96 -14.19
CA GLN A 72 -12.09 -5.10 -14.63
C GLN A 72 -13.45 -4.69 -15.21
N TRP A 73 -14.20 -3.82 -14.53
CA TRP A 73 -15.60 -3.57 -14.87
C TRP A 73 -15.80 -2.33 -15.74
N VAL A 74 -15.03 -1.26 -15.50
CA VAL A 74 -15.15 0.00 -16.25
C VAL A 74 -14.30 -0.05 -17.52
N PHE A 75 -13.00 -0.26 -17.37
CA PHE A 75 -12.07 -0.27 -18.50
C PHE A 75 -12.03 -1.61 -19.25
N LYS A 76 -12.53 -2.69 -18.62
CA LYS A 76 -12.57 -4.06 -19.18
C LYS A 76 -11.23 -4.44 -19.81
N ILE A 77 -10.17 -4.28 -19.02
CA ILE A 77 -8.78 -4.52 -19.41
C ILE A 77 -8.55 -6.03 -19.48
N ASN A 78 -9.00 -6.61 -20.60
CA ASN A 78 -8.97 -8.05 -20.83
C ASN A 78 -7.88 -8.44 -21.85
N ARG A 79 -7.22 -7.45 -22.48
CA ARG A 79 -6.21 -7.63 -23.53
C ARG A 79 -5.08 -6.62 -23.35
N TRP A 80 -3.86 -7.01 -23.74
CA TRP A 80 -2.65 -6.19 -23.68
C TRP A 80 -2.77 -4.87 -24.45
N GLU A 81 -3.58 -4.81 -25.50
CA GLU A 81 -3.85 -3.61 -26.30
C GLU A 81 -4.55 -2.50 -25.49
N LYS A 82 -5.24 -2.86 -24.39
CA LYS A 82 -5.91 -1.93 -23.47
C LYS A 82 -5.02 -1.53 -22.27
N SER A 83 -3.73 -1.89 -22.28
CA SER A 83 -2.77 -1.61 -21.21
C SER A 83 -2.38 -0.13 -21.04
N GLY A 84 -2.87 0.79 -21.90
CA GLY A 84 -2.58 2.23 -21.85
C GLY A 84 -3.13 2.98 -20.62
N LYS A 85 -3.71 2.30 -19.63
CA LYS A 85 -4.30 2.90 -18.43
C LYS A 85 -3.34 2.94 -17.22
N ARG A 86 -2.04 2.74 -17.45
CA ARG A 86 -0.99 2.86 -16.43
C ARG A 86 -0.96 4.20 -15.72
N GLY A 87 -1.22 5.30 -16.42
CA GLY A 87 -1.31 6.62 -15.79
C GLY A 87 -2.37 6.65 -14.69
N ILE A 88 -3.51 5.99 -14.90
CA ILE A 88 -4.58 5.90 -13.90
C ILE A 88 -4.14 5.04 -12.71
N TRP A 89 -3.47 3.90 -12.95
CA TRP A 89 -2.89 3.08 -11.87
C TRP A 89 -1.87 3.87 -11.04
N LEU A 90 -1.04 4.69 -11.69
CA LEU A 90 -0.11 5.59 -11.01
C LEU A 90 -0.87 6.68 -10.24
N CYS A 91 -1.98 7.22 -10.74
CA CYS A 91 -2.80 8.14 -9.94
C CYS A 91 -3.32 7.48 -8.65
N PHE A 92 -3.64 6.18 -8.67
CA PHE A 92 -4.07 5.46 -7.48
C PHE A 92 -2.93 5.24 -6.46
N ILE A 93 -1.65 5.30 -6.87
CA ILE A 93 -0.53 5.29 -5.92
C ILE A 93 -0.44 6.58 -5.09
N LEU A 94 -1.07 7.67 -5.56
CA LEU A 94 -1.08 8.92 -4.82
C LEU A 94 -1.88 8.79 -3.51
N LEU A 95 -2.88 7.90 -3.47
CA LEU A 95 -3.66 7.66 -2.24
C LEU A 95 -2.80 7.11 -1.09
N PRO A 96 -2.04 6.01 -1.24
CA PRO A 96 -1.14 5.55 -0.19
C PRO A 96 -0.01 6.55 0.09
N VAL A 97 0.48 7.29 -0.92
CA VAL A 97 1.48 8.36 -0.67
C VAL A 97 0.91 9.46 0.22
N VAL A 98 -0.32 9.91 -0.03
CA VAL A 98 -1.00 10.89 0.83
C VAL A 98 -1.23 10.31 2.22
N ALA A 99 -1.63 9.04 2.33
CA ALA A 99 -1.78 8.37 3.64
C ALA A 99 -0.48 8.41 4.45
N ILE A 100 0.66 8.07 3.83
CA ILE A 100 1.99 8.13 4.48
C ILE A 100 2.32 9.55 4.98
N ILE A 101 1.97 10.59 4.20
CA ILE A 101 2.17 11.98 4.62
C ILE A 101 1.28 12.31 5.82
N LEU A 102 0.02 11.88 5.82
CA LEU A 102 -0.90 12.07 6.95
C LEU A 102 -0.42 11.32 8.19
N GLU A 103 0.04 10.08 8.03
CA GLU A 103 0.63 9.27 9.10
C GLU A 103 1.81 10.00 9.74
N TRP A 104 2.69 10.62 8.95
CA TRP A 104 3.78 11.46 9.46
C TRP A 104 3.32 12.68 10.25
N ILE A 105 2.28 13.37 9.77
CA ILE A 105 1.81 14.62 10.36
C ILE A 105 1.04 14.36 11.67
N PHE A 106 0.24 13.29 11.69
CA PHE A 106 -0.69 13.04 12.79
C PHE A 106 -0.19 12.02 13.83
N THR A 107 0.88 11.27 13.54
CA THR A 107 1.54 10.48 14.58
C THR A 107 2.12 11.43 15.64
N LYS A 108 1.95 11.07 16.92
CA LYS A 108 2.54 11.86 18.02
C LYS A 108 4.03 12.08 17.78
N LYS A 109 4.55 13.25 18.17
CA LYS A 109 5.96 13.60 17.94
C LYS A 109 6.88 12.76 18.83
N ALA A 110 7.97 12.29 18.24
CA ALA A 110 9.10 11.71 18.95
C ALA A 110 10.27 12.70 18.96
N GLN A 111 11.08 12.65 20.01
CA GLN A 111 12.34 13.38 20.12
C GLN A 111 13.47 12.70 19.35
N ALA A 112 13.54 11.37 19.40
CA ALA A 112 14.57 10.60 18.69
C ALA A 112 14.04 9.23 18.23
N GLY A 113 14.68 8.68 17.20
CA GLY A 113 14.51 7.28 16.82
C GLY A 113 13.17 6.89 16.18
N ALA A 114 12.33 7.84 15.76
CA ALA A 114 11.08 7.56 15.03
C ALA A 114 11.27 7.21 13.55
N TRP A 115 12.48 7.36 13.00
CA TRP A 115 12.75 7.07 11.58
C TRP A 115 12.36 5.63 11.15
N PRO A 116 12.53 4.55 11.96
CA PRO A 116 12.14 3.21 11.54
C PRO A 116 10.61 3.08 11.40
N ALA A 117 9.84 3.76 12.25
CA ALA A 117 8.37 3.78 12.13
C ALA A 117 7.92 4.49 10.86
N TYR A 118 8.59 5.59 10.51
CA TYR A 118 8.34 6.32 9.28
C TYR A 118 8.70 5.53 8.02
N LEU A 119 9.81 4.78 8.07
CA LEU A 119 10.15 3.85 7.01
C LEU A 119 9.12 2.72 6.93
N PHE A 120 8.65 2.23 8.08
CA PHE A 120 7.62 1.22 8.15
C PHE A 120 6.33 1.70 7.50
N TYR A 121 5.84 2.90 7.80
CA TYR A 121 4.68 3.50 7.11
C TYR A 121 4.83 3.49 5.60
N ALA A 122 5.97 3.97 5.10
CA ALA A 122 6.23 4.02 3.68
C ALA A 122 6.21 2.63 3.02
N LEU A 123 6.94 1.68 3.60
CA LEU A 123 7.01 0.31 3.08
C LEU A 123 5.67 -0.41 3.20
N ASN A 124 5.02 -0.33 4.36
CA ASN A 124 3.78 -1.02 4.66
C ASN A 124 2.63 -0.52 3.76
N GLY A 125 2.48 0.80 3.64
CA GLY A 125 1.48 1.41 2.76
C GLY A 125 1.72 1.11 1.28
N LEU A 126 2.93 1.37 0.78
CA LEU A 126 3.24 1.21 -0.66
C LEU A 126 3.28 -0.25 -1.08
N LEU A 127 3.87 -1.15 -0.29
CA LEU A 127 3.94 -2.57 -0.63
C LEU A 127 2.56 -3.23 -0.51
N CYS A 128 1.72 -2.83 0.44
CA CYS A 128 0.34 -3.32 0.50
C CYS A 128 -0.40 -3.02 -0.81
N TYR A 129 -0.32 -1.77 -1.29
CA TYR A 129 -0.94 -1.38 -2.56
C TYR A 129 -0.29 -2.09 -3.75
N TYR A 130 1.04 -2.09 -3.81
CA TYR A 130 1.78 -2.66 -4.92
C TYR A 130 1.56 -4.16 -5.06
N LEU A 131 1.65 -4.94 -3.97
CA LEU A 131 1.45 -6.38 -4.00
C LEU A 131 -0.01 -6.75 -4.28
N ALA A 132 -0.97 -6.06 -3.67
CA ALA A 132 -2.39 -6.28 -3.94
C ALA A 132 -2.72 -6.04 -5.42
N THR A 133 -2.22 -4.93 -5.99
CA THR A 133 -2.42 -4.66 -7.41
C THR A 133 -1.58 -5.57 -8.30
N ALA A 134 -0.33 -5.88 -8.01
CA ALA A 134 0.50 -6.78 -8.84
C ALA A 134 -0.07 -8.21 -8.92
N LEU A 135 -0.56 -8.75 -7.81
CA LEU A 135 -1.08 -10.12 -7.75
C LEU A 135 -2.52 -10.25 -8.23
N CYS A 136 -3.35 -9.22 -8.06
CA CYS A 136 -4.78 -9.29 -8.35
C CYS A 136 -5.22 -8.46 -9.57
N SER A 137 -4.36 -7.62 -10.15
CA SER A 137 -4.68 -6.90 -11.40
C SER A 137 -4.75 -7.84 -12.61
N PRO A 138 -5.46 -7.44 -13.70
CA PRO A 138 -5.50 -8.21 -14.93
C PRO A 138 -4.10 -8.51 -15.48
N SER A 139 -3.91 -9.71 -16.04
CA SER A 139 -2.61 -10.26 -16.50
C SER A 139 -1.82 -9.33 -17.42
N SER A 140 -2.50 -8.47 -18.18
CA SER A 140 -1.89 -7.47 -19.07
C SER A 140 -1.08 -6.39 -18.36
N PHE A 141 -1.20 -6.25 -17.02
CA PHE A 141 -0.39 -5.31 -16.22
C PHE A 141 0.72 -6.00 -15.43
N LYS A 142 0.65 -7.32 -15.23
CA LYS A 142 1.60 -8.08 -14.39
C LYS A 142 3.00 -8.23 -15.02
N TYR A 143 3.08 -8.27 -16.35
CA TYR A 143 4.28 -8.69 -17.08
C TYR A 143 4.87 -7.62 -17.99
N THR A 144 4.32 -6.41 -17.96
CA THR A 144 4.81 -5.32 -18.81
C THR A 144 5.73 -4.45 -17.92
N PRO A 145 7.04 -4.32 -18.22
CA PRO A 145 7.94 -3.52 -17.38
C PRO A 145 7.57 -2.03 -17.40
N LEU A 146 8.03 -1.26 -16.40
CA LEU A 146 7.66 0.14 -16.13
C LEU A 146 7.93 1.14 -17.27
N LEU A 147 8.60 0.72 -18.35
CA LEU A 147 8.95 1.55 -19.52
C LEU A 147 8.59 0.91 -20.86
N ALA A 148 7.92 -0.25 -20.89
CA ALA A 148 7.53 -0.87 -22.15
C ALA A 148 6.37 -0.09 -22.81
N SER A 149 6.74 0.88 -23.63
CA SER A 149 5.88 1.67 -24.51
C SER A 149 5.53 0.85 -25.76
N ARG A 150 4.71 -0.20 -25.58
CA ARG A 150 4.33 -1.17 -26.62
C ARG A 150 5.54 -2.02 -27.06
N VAL A 151 5.34 -3.32 -27.18
CA VAL A 151 6.21 -4.10 -28.07
C VAL A 151 6.01 -3.48 -29.46
N TRP A 152 7.05 -2.81 -29.94
CA TRP A 152 7.09 -2.17 -31.24
C TRP A 152 6.71 -3.23 -32.27
N ARG A 153 5.60 -3.01 -33.00
CA ARG A 153 5.24 -3.86 -34.14
C ARG A 153 6.40 -3.81 -35.12
N ARG A 154 7.21 -4.86 -35.16
CA ARG A 154 7.88 -5.37 -36.36
C ARG A 154 8.07 -6.87 -36.18
N ALA A 155 7.05 -7.60 -36.59
CA ALA A 155 7.21 -8.99 -36.95
C ALA A 155 6.30 -9.23 -38.16
N TRP A 156 6.93 -9.12 -39.33
CA TRP A 156 6.49 -9.50 -40.67
C TRP A 156 5.41 -8.61 -41.30
#